data_AF-A0A7W9HHS2-F1
#
_entry.id   AF-A0A7W9HHS2-F1
#
_cell.length_a   1.000
_cell.length_b   1.000
_cell.length_c   1.000
_cell.angle_alpha   90.00
_cell.angle_beta   90.00
_cell.angle_gamma   90.00
#
_symmetry.space_group_name_H-M   'P 1'
#
loop_
_entity.id
_entity.type
_entity.pdbx_description
1 polymer ?
#
loop_
_entity_poly.entity_id
_entity_poly.type
_entity_poly.pdbx_seq_one_letter_code
_entity_poly.pdbx_strand_id
1 'polypeptide(L)'
;MTTTTPLHAVYCEGWDAERRAVVGRLTAATARERDRSGEQYAVAVIEPQTHTVVAVLEIAWSDHFARCWHLDVRGRRHAVDEFRELDGRMFLLRSAEWGYDDPEQPEFDEERARHEEVKHHPDGTATRTTQPQGGSGPMRVTTVLTPVEDLYLDVPRFGEWGGLIRSDAELVVQPDPSADETVEPPWRPAAPLRPERLGLVFQPDVRWTLAKTDHTVVTELRDGGTVRLPSGRLVVADPAWLSVELEPFTATVRPGDYGVELAVVRFVTEEHRRVAAAKLVVSTEPVASWEPALTAGQNPVLLGDGAFFGFGVDAGTACFVDGDVLGEMERILEESCETVVGIPAGETVEVREPESGATLVAFGSGWGDGAYPTWVGRTADGDIACFVADMLVLHGATAVQDEHEDQPRSARVFQNISS
;
A
#
# COMPACT_ATOMS: atom_id res chain seq x y z
N MET A 1 27.75 -28.11 25.88
CA MET A 1 27.82 -27.25 24.68
C MET A 1 27.60 -28.16 23.50
N THR A 2 26.35 -28.31 23.08
CA THR A 2 26.01 -28.95 21.80
C THR A 2 26.50 -27.99 20.72
N THR A 3 27.54 -28.36 20.00
CA THR A 3 28.04 -27.60 18.85
C THR A 3 26.99 -27.66 17.76
N THR A 4 26.27 -26.55 17.55
CA THR A 4 25.35 -26.41 16.41
C THR A 4 26.16 -26.47 15.12
N THR A 5 25.73 -27.27 14.15
CA THR A 5 26.38 -27.35 12.83
C THR A 5 26.30 -25.98 12.14
N PRO A 6 27.41 -25.44 11.62
CA PRO A 6 27.38 -24.18 10.86
C PRO A 6 26.47 -24.29 9.64
N LEU A 7 25.75 -23.22 9.33
CA LEU A 7 24.96 -23.08 8.11
C LEU A 7 25.80 -22.40 7.03
N HIS A 8 25.49 -22.67 5.77
CA HIS A 8 26.15 -22.05 4.62
C HIS A 8 25.28 -20.95 4.01
N ALA A 9 25.85 -19.80 3.70
CA ALA A 9 25.20 -18.74 2.95
C ALA A 9 25.68 -18.73 1.49
N VAL A 10 24.74 -18.71 0.55
CA VAL A 10 24.99 -18.57 -0.89
C VAL A 10 24.16 -17.41 -1.42
N TYR A 11 24.75 -16.56 -2.26
CA TYR A 11 24.06 -15.42 -2.86
C TYR A 11 23.29 -15.84 -4.12
N CYS A 12 22.10 -15.28 -4.30
CA CYS A 12 21.23 -15.62 -5.41
C CYS A 12 20.24 -14.48 -5.76
N GLU A 13 19.47 -14.66 -6.82
CA GLU A 13 18.36 -13.77 -7.18
C GLU A 13 17.12 -14.04 -6.30
N GLY A 14 16.94 -15.27 -5.80
CA GLY A 14 15.86 -15.60 -4.86
C GLY A 14 15.57 -17.10 -4.73
N TRP A 15 14.32 -17.41 -4.41
CA TRP A 15 13.80 -18.75 -4.21
C TRP A 15 12.57 -19.00 -5.07
N ASP A 16 12.58 -20.12 -5.80
CA ASP A 16 11.43 -20.60 -6.55
C ASP A 16 10.61 -21.53 -5.64
N ALA A 17 9.48 -21.04 -5.17
CA ALA A 17 8.58 -21.80 -4.29
C ALA A 17 7.93 -23.00 -5.00
N GLU A 18 7.78 -22.99 -6.33
CA GLU A 18 7.20 -24.13 -7.05
C GLU A 18 8.25 -25.23 -7.23
N ARG A 19 9.45 -24.85 -7.67
CA ARG A 19 10.56 -25.79 -7.91
C ARG A 19 11.33 -26.18 -6.65
N ARG A 20 11.12 -25.47 -5.54
CA ARG A 20 11.88 -25.63 -4.28
C ARG A 20 13.38 -25.49 -4.51
N ALA A 21 13.77 -24.44 -5.24
CA ALA A 21 15.13 -24.26 -5.70
C ALA A 21 15.60 -22.80 -5.61
N VAL A 22 16.91 -22.64 -5.43
CA VAL A 22 17.59 -21.35 -5.56
C VAL A 22 17.52 -20.87 -7.00
N VAL A 23 17.21 -19.59 -7.20
CA VAL A 23 17.10 -18.92 -8.50
C VAL A 23 18.29 -18.01 -8.71
N GLY A 24 18.97 -18.12 -9.85
CA GLY A 24 20.02 -17.18 -10.29
C GLY A 24 21.17 -17.04 -9.30
N ARG A 25 22.08 -18.02 -9.23
CA ARG A 25 23.22 -17.91 -8.31
C ARG A 25 24.09 -16.71 -8.67
N LEU A 26 24.55 -15.98 -7.65
CA LEU A 26 25.42 -14.81 -7.79
C LEU A 26 26.80 -15.06 -7.17
N THR A 27 27.85 -14.48 -7.75
CA THR A 27 29.14 -14.41 -7.06
C THR A 27 29.03 -13.52 -5.83
N ALA A 28 29.90 -13.74 -4.85
CA ALA A 28 30.03 -12.83 -3.70
C ALA A 28 30.45 -11.41 -4.11
N ALA A 29 31.12 -11.23 -5.26
CA ALA A 29 31.50 -9.92 -5.77
C ALA A 29 30.27 -9.17 -6.31
N THR A 30 29.44 -9.84 -7.12
CA THR A 30 28.19 -9.28 -7.66
C THR A 30 27.23 -8.90 -6.52
N ALA A 31 27.01 -9.80 -5.55
CA ALA A 31 26.13 -9.52 -4.42
C ALA A 31 26.65 -8.36 -3.54
N ARG A 32 27.97 -8.26 -3.34
CA ARG A 32 28.58 -7.14 -2.59
C ARG A 32 28.47 -5.81 -3.33
N GLU A 33 28.44 -5.82 -4.66
CA GLU A 33 28.19 -4.61 -5.43
C GLU A 33 26.76 -4.12 -5.23
N ARG A 34 25.79 -5.04 -5.36
CA ARG A 34 24.38 -4.73 -5.15
C ARG A 34 24.09 -4.25 -3.74
N ASP A 35 24.65 -4.91 -2.74
CA ASP A 35 24.57 -4.48 -1.34
C ASP A 35 25.04 -3.02 -1.16
N ARG A 36 26.12 -2.63 -1.83
CA ARG A 36 26.65 -1.27 -1.75
C ARG A 36 25.83 -0.25 -2.53
N SER A 37 25.24 -0.64 -3.65
CA SER A 37 24.37 0.23 -4.44
C SER A 37 22.93 0.29 -3.90
N GLY A 38 22.59 -0.61 -2.97
CA GLY A 38 21.25 -0.75 -2.39
C GLY A 38 20.28 -1.58 -3.25
N GLU A 39 20.78 -2.19 -4.33
CA GLU A 39 20.01 -3.05 -5.23
C GLU A 39 19.59 -4.36 -4.55
N GLN A 40 18.52 -4.97 -5.07
CA GLN A 40 17.99 -6.20 -4.52
C GLN A 40 18.84 -7.44 -4.82
N TYR A 41 18.99 -8.31 -3.82
CA TYR A 41 19.57 -9.64 -3.93
C TYR A 41 19.10 -10.53 -2.79
N ALA A 42 19.34 -11.84 -2.90
CA ALA A 42 18.95 -12.80 -1.87
C ALA A 42 20.14 -13.62 -1.35
N VAL A 43 19.95 -14.22 -0.17
CA VAL A 43 20.89 -15.16 0.45
C VAL A 43 20.14 -16.43 0.81
N ALA A 44 20.48 -17.53 0.14
CA ALA A 44 20.00 -18.85 0.52
C ALA A 44 20.86 -19.41 1.66
N VAL A 45 20.22 -19.80 2.76
CA VAL A 45 20.86 -20.41 3.93
C VAL A 45 20.66 -21.92 3.85
N ILE A 46 21.76 -22.66 3.84
CA ILE A 46 21.81 -24.08 3.48
C ILE A 46 22.38 -24.88 4.65
N GLU A 47 21.72 -25.96 5.02
CA GLU A 47 22.30 -26.97 5.90
C GLU A 47 23.30 -27.84 5.12
N PRO A 48 24.60 -27.85 5.49
CA PRO A 48 25.64 -28.40 4.65
C PRO A 48 25.61 -29.92 4.48
N GLN A 49 25.01 -30.65 5.43
CA GLN A 49 24.98 -32.10 5.42
C GLN A 49 23.86 -32.65 4.52
N THR A 50 22.71 -31.99 4.53
CA THR A 50 21.52 -32.40 3.77
C THR A 50 21.38 -31.65 2.45
N HIS A 51 22.12 -30.55 2.29
CA HIS A 51 21.96 -29.58 1.21
C HIS A 51 20.57 -28.95 1.15
N THR A 52 19.82 -28.98 2.25
CA THR A 52 18.49 -28.37 2.36
C THR A 52 18.62 -26.87 2.57
N VAL A 53 17.84 -26.09 1.83
CA VAL A 53 17.69 -24.66 2.11
C VAL A 53 16.74 -24.50 3.30
N VAL A 54 17.21 -23.88 4.38
CA VAL A 54 16.46 -23.71 5.64
C VAL A 54 15.92 -22.29 5.82
N ALA A 55 16.53 -21.31 5.14
CA ALA A 55 16.03 -19.94 5.09
C ALA A 55 16.46 -19.24 3.80
N VAL A 56 15.72 -18.20 3.42
CA VAL A 56 16.03 -17.33 2.30
C VAL A 56 15.87 -15.89 2.76
N LEU A 57 16.97 -15.15 2.75
CA LEU A 57 16.99 -13.73 3.04
C LEU A 57 16.82 -12.96 1.73
N GLU A 58 16.02 -11.91 1.76
CA GLU A 58 15.71 -11.02 0.65
C GLU A 58 16.07 -9.60 1.10
N ILE A 59 17.01 -8.95 0.41
CA ILE A 59 17.65 -7.71 0.84
C ILE A 59 17.50 -6.63 -0.24
N ALA A 60 17.02 -5.44 0.13
CA ALA A 60 16.94 -4.28 -0.76
C ALA A 60 17.07 -2.98 0.04
N TRP A 61 18.30 -2.49 0.21
CA TRP A 61 18.57 -1.35 1.10
C TRP A 61 18.05 -0.02 0.58
N SER A 62 17.97 0.17 -0.74
CA SER A 62 17.32 1.37 -1.31
C SER A 62 15.84 1.47 -0.98
N ASP A 63 15.21 0.35 -0.60
CA ASP A 63 13.81 0.27 -0.17
C ASP A 63 13.67 0.13 1.36
N HIS A 64 14.77 0.32 2.12
CA HIS A 64 14.83 0.12 3.57
C HIS A 64 14.36 -1.29 4.00
N PHE A 65 14.62 -2.32 3.18
CA PHE A 65 13.93 -3.60 3.28
C PHE A 65 14.88 -4.77 3.53
N ALA A 66 14.50 -5.64 4.46
CA ALA A 66 14.99 -7.01 4.53
C ALA A 66 13.85 -7.97 4.94
N ARG A 67 13.88 -9.20 4.43
CA ARG A 67 12.94 -10.25 4.83
C ARG A 67 13.64 -11.60 4.91
N CYS A 68 13.33 -12.37 5.94
CA CYS A 68 13.78 -13.75 6.09
C CYS A 68 12.59 -14.70 5.98
N TRP A 69 12.55 -15.52 4.93
CA TRP A 69 11.66 -16.67 4.86
C TRP A 69 12.32 -17.90 5.47
N HIS A 70 11.64 -18.59 6.37
CA HIS A 70 12.05 -19.87 6.92
C HIS A 70 11.34 -21.02 6.21
N LEU A 71 12.11 -22.05 5.85
CA LEU A 71 11.64 -23.17 5.05
C LEU A 71 11.54 -24.44 5.90
N ASP A 72 10.42 -25.16 5.76
CA ASP A 72 10.26 -26.48 6.38
C ASP A 72 11.12 -27.52 5.64
N VAL A 73 11.13 -28.76 6.16
CA VAL A 73 11.92 -29.87 5.58
C VAL A 73 11.53 -30.23 4.13
N ARG A 74 10.42 -29.69 3.61
CA ARG A 74 9.94 -29.87 2.23
C ARG A 74 10.21 -28.63 1.36
N GLY A 75 10.86 -27.61 1.90
CA GLY A 75 11.13 -26.34 1.22
C GLY A 75 9.92 -25.41 1.16
N ARG A 76 8.86 -25.65 1.98
CA ARG A 76 7.72 -24.72 2.07
C ARG A 76 8.03 -23.58 3.02
N ARG A 77 7.65 -22.37 2.63
CA ARG A 77 7.71 -21.20 3.52
C ARG A 77 6.74 -21.43 4.69
N HIS A 78 7.27 -21.48 5.91
CA HIS A 78 6.48 -21.72 7.11
C HIS A 78 6.63 -20.62 8.15
N ALA A 79 7.61 -19.72 8.01
CA ALA A 79 7.67 -18.50 8.80
C ALA A 79 8.35 -17.37 8.03
N VAL A 80 8.09 -16.14 8.46
CA VAL A 80 8.68 -14.92 7.91
C VAL A 80 8.96 -13.92 8.99
N ASP A 81 10.12 -13.29 8.91
CA ASP A 81 10.42 -12.04 9.62
C ASP A 81 10.69 -10.96 8.58
N GLU A 82 9.95 -9.87 8.64
CA GLU A 82 10.10 -8.73 7.74
C GLU A 82 10.56 -7.51 8.53
N PHE A 83 11.60 -6.87 8.03
CA PHE A 83 12.27 -5.77 8.69
C PHE A 83 12.24 -4.50 7.85
N ARG A 84 12.38 -3.38 8.54
CA ARG A 84 12.57 -2.05 7.95
C ARG A 84 13.78 -1.36 8.55
N GLU A 85 14.59 -0.72 7.72
CA GLU A 85 15.63 0.18 8.23
C GLU A 85 14.97 1.49 8.72
N LEU A 86 15.14 1.79 10.00
CA LEU A 86 14.69 3.03 10.64
C LEU A 86 15.85 3.62 11.43
N ASP A 87 16.23 4.86 11.11
CA ASP A 87 17.28 5.61 11.82
C ASP A 87 18.59 4.82 12.01
N GLY A 88 18.99 4.05 10.99
CA GLY A 88 20.22 3.25 10.99
C GLY A 88 20.16 1.95 11.81
N ARG A 89 18.96 1.49 12.19
CA ARG A 89 18.72 0.19 12.81
C ARG A 89 17.65 -0.58 12.05
N MET A 90 17.70 -1.91 12.12
CA MET A 90 16.70 -2.77 11.51
C MET A 90 15.59 -3.06 12.53
N PHE A 91 14.40 -2.55 12.25
CA PHE A 91 13.18 -2.75 13.00
C PHE A 91 12.42 -3.97 12.48
N LEU A 92 12.04 -4.90 13.35
CA LEU A 92 11.17 -6.03 13.01
C LEU A 92 9.73 -5.54 12.86
N LEU A 93 9.31 -5.33 11.61
CA LEU A 93 7.98 -4.82 11.28
C LEU A 93 6.91 -5.89 11.48
N ARG A 94 7.18 -7.11 11.04
CA ARG A 94 6.22 -8.21 11.05
C ARG A 94 6.92 -9.54 11.24
N SER A 95 6.28 -10.41 12.01
CA SER A 95 6.61 -11.83 12.13
C SER A 95 5.37 -12.64 11.81
N ALA A 96 5.47 -13.68 10.98
CA ALA A 96 4.35 -14.59 10.77
C ALA A 96 4.79 -16.05 10.65
N GLU A 97 3.90 -16.97 11.00
CA GLU A 97 4.11 -18.41 10.94
C GLU A 97 2.90 -19.11 10.32
N TRP A 98 3.18 -20.20 9.61
CA TRP A 98 2.21 -21.12 9.05
C TRP A 98 2.49 -22.54 9.52
N GLY A 99 1.46 -23.18 10.06
CA GLY A 99 1.48 -24.59 10.47
C GLY A 99 0.75 -25.46 9.46
N TYR A 100 1.45 -26.41 8.87
CA TYR A 100 0.92 -27.38 7.93
C TYR A 100 0.75 -28.75 8.61
N ASP A 101 -0.45 -29.30 8.58
CA ASP A 101 -0.76 -30.58 9.24
C ASP A 101 -0.52 -31.80 8.33
N ASP A 102 -0.52 -31.58 7.02
CA ASP A 102 -0.34 -32.63 6.04
C ASP A 102 0.83 -32.35 5.06
N PRO A 103 1.61 -33.37 4.67
CA PRO A 103 2.62 -33.29 3.61
C PRO A 103 2.17 -32.71 2.27
N GLU A 104 0.94 -33.01 1.86
CA GLU A 104 0.34 -32.63 0.58
C GLU A 104 -0.39 -31.28 0.70
N GLN A 105 -0.48 -30.71 1.91
CA GLN A 105 -1.10 -29.41 2.11
C GLN A 105 -0.33 -28.32 1.33
N PRO A 106 -1.03 -27.50 0.51
CA PRO A 106 -0.42 -26.37 -0.16
C PRO A 106 0.27 -25.41 0.82
N GLU A 107 1.36 -24.80 0.36
CA GLU A 107 1.96 -23.68 1.06
C GLU A 107 0.94 -22.53 1.16
N PHE A 108 0.86 -21.91 2.34
CA PHE A 108 -0.11 -20.86 2.66
C PHE A 108 -1.58 -21.23 2.39
N ASP A 109 -1.96 -22.51 2.53
CA ASP A 109 -3.34 -22.95 2.42
C ASP A 109 -4.27 -22.09 3.29
N GLU A 110 -4.98 -21.15 2.65
CA GLU A 110 -5.74 -20.10 3.34
C GLU A 110 -6.85 -20.66 4.21
N GLU A 111 -7.41 -21.82 3.84
CA GLU A 111 -8.51 -22.43 4.56
C GLU A 111 -8.04 -23.23 5.76
N ARG A 112 -6.90 -23.93 5.66
CA ARG A 112 -6.50 -24.99 6.60
C ARG A 112 -5.18 -24.75 7.31
N ALA A 113 -4.27 -23.93 6.77
CA ALA A 113 -2.97 -23.70 7.41
C ALA A 113 -3.19 -22.89 8.69
N ARG A 114 -2.69 -23.38 9.82
CA ARG A 114 -2.66 -22.55 11.03
C ARG A 114 -1.85 -21.32 10.74
N HIS A 115 -2.30 -20.15 11.16
CA HIS A 115 -1.59 -18.91 10.93
C HIS A 115 -1.50 -18.09 12.21
N GLU A 116 -0.31 -17.57 12.46
CA GLU A 116 -0.08 -16.55 13.47
C GLU A 116 0.74 -15.43 12.86
N GLU A 117 0.31 -14.19 13.09
CA GLU A 117 1.01 -12.99 12.67
C GLU A 117 1.11 -12.02 13.83
N VAL A 118 2.24 -11.34 13.94
CA VAL A 118 2.45 -10.20 14.82
C VAL A 118 2.97 -9.04 13.97
N LYS A 119 2.23 -7.92 13.97
CA LYS A 119 2.66 -6.65 13.38
C LYS A 119 3.09 -5.72 14.50
N HIS A 120 4.34 -5.27 14.46
CA HIS A 120 4.93 -4.47 15.51
C HIS A 120 4.91 -2.99 15.14
N HIS A 121 4.80 -2.14 16.16
CA HIS A 121 5.00 -0.70 16.07
C HIS A 121 6.30 -0.30 16.78
N PRO A 122 6.96 0.79 16.35
CA PRO A 122 8.20 1.28 16.95
C PRO A 122 8.16 1.54 18.46
N ASP A 123 6.97 1.78 19.01
CA ASP A 123 6.72 2.06 20.44
C ASP A 123 6.60 0.80 21.31
N GLY A 124 6.71 -0.39 20.71
CA GLY A 124 6.58 -1.68 21.39
C GLY A 124 5.16 -2.22 21.44
N THR A 125 4.15 -1.46 21.00
CA THR A 125 2.82 -2.03 20.78
C THR A 125 2.84 -2.93 19.56
N ALA A 126 2.02 -3.98 19.57
CA ALA A 126 1.90 -4.87 18.44
C ALA A 126 0.49 -5.46 18.34
N THR A 127 0.06 -5.76 17.13
CA THR A 127 -1.18 -6.49 16.87
C THR A 127 -0.85 -7.93 16.55
N ARG A 128 -1.34 -8.87 17.37
CA ARG A 128 -1.23 -10.30 17.13
C ARG A 128 -2.55 -10.85 16.58
N THR A 129 -2.48 -11.48 15.43
CA THR A 129 -3.59 -12.19 14.78
C THR A 129 -3.31 -13.69 14.81
N THR A 130 -4.25 -14.49 15.28
CA THR A 130 -4.14 -15.95 15.34
C THR A 130 -5.34 -16.63 14.69
N GLN A 131 -5.08 -17.59 13.81
CA GLN A 131 -6.04 -18.46 13.12
C GLN A 131 -5.60 -19.91 13.32
N PRO A 132 -5.91 -20.54 14.46
CA PRO A 132 -5.39 -21.87 14.83
C PRO A 132 -5.97 -23.03 14.01
N GLN A 133 -6.91 -22.77 13.10
CA GLN A 133 -7.54 -23.76 12.21
C GLN A 133 -7.57 -23.26 10.74
N GLY A 134 -6.75 -22.24 10.41
CA GLY A 134 -6.81 -21.54 9.13
C GLY A 134 -7.99 -20.58 9.01
N GLY A 135 -8.17 -20.01 7.81
CA GLY A 135 -9.18 -19.00 7.50
C GLY A 135 -10.63 -19.50 7.57
N SER A 136 -10.84 -20.82 7.54
CA SER A 136 -12.16 -21.43 7.82
C SER A 136 -12.49 -21.48 9.31
N GLY A 137 -11.51 -21.21 10.18
CA GLY A 137 -11.61 -21.28 11.63
C GLY A 137 -11.81 -19.93 12.31
N PRO A 138 -11.79 -19.91 13.66
CA PRO A 138 -11.88 -18.66 14.40
C PRO A 138 -10.63 -17.81 14.19
N MET A 139 -10.83 -16.51 13.99
CA MET A 139 -9.76 -15.50 14.04
C MET A 139 -9.79 -14.78 15.38
N ARG A 140 -8.63 -14.59 16.00
CA ARG A 140 -8.48 -13.75 17.19
C ARG A 140 -7.43 -12.67 16.92
N VAL A 141 -7.80 -11.43 17.21
CA VAL A 141 -6.91 -10.26 17.14
C VAL A 141 -6.73 -9.72 18.55
N THR A 142 -5.48 -9.52 18.98
CA THR A 142 -5.14 -9.03 20.32
C THR A 142 -3.99 -8.03 20.24
N THR A 143 -4.09 -6.96 21.03
CA THR A 143 -2.94 -6.07 21.28
C THR A 143 -1.99 -6.74 22.26
N VAL A 144 -0.70 -6.73 21.94
CA VAL A 144 0.39 -7.21 22.81
C VAL A 144 1.46 -6.13 22.94
N LEU A 145 2.28 -6.24 23.98
CA LEU A 145 3.44 -5.38 24.18
C LEU A 145 4.70 -6.23 23.99
N THR A 146 5.61 -5.78 23.14
CA THR A 146 6.92 -6.35 22.92
C THR A 146 7.97 -5.37 23.46
N PRO A 147 8.97 -5.81 24.24
CA PRO A 147 10.07 -4.95 24.64
C PRO A 147 10.71 -4.30 23.42
N VAL A 148 10.86 -2.98 23.45
CA VAL A 148 11.34 -2.19 22.30
C VAL A 148 12.73 -2.68 21.90
N GLU A 149 13.59 -3.03 22.85
CA GLU A 149 14.92 -3.56 22.60
C GLU A 149 14.94 -4.85 21.76
N ASP A 150 13.90 -5.68 21.85
CA ASP A 150 13.79 -6.94 21.11
C ASP A 150 13.33 -6.72 19.66
N LEU A 151 12.83 -5.53 19.33
CA LEU A 151 12.34 -5.18 18.00
C LEU A 151 13.42 -4.60 17.08
N TYR A 152 14.60 -4.29 17.62
CA TYR A 152 15.66 -3.64 16.84
C TYR A 152 16.97 -4.39 16.90
N LEU A 153 17.58 -4.58 15.74
CA LEU A 153 18.93 -5.08 15.58
C LEU A 153 19.78 -4.09 14.77
N ASP A 154 21.10 -4.24 14.84
CA ASP A 154 22.02 -3.42 14.04
C ASP A 154 21.90 -3.80 12.56
N VAL A 155 22.00 -2.83 11.65
CA VAL A 155 22.00 -3.13 10.21
C VAL A 155 23.17 -4.08 9.90
N PRO A 156 22.91 -5.30 9.40
CA PRO A 156 23.94 -6.31 9.21
C PRO A 156 24.93 -5.86 8.15
N ARG A 157 26.22 -6.10 8.39
CA ARG A 157 27.25 -5.92 7.36
C ARG A 157 27.14 -7.03 6.32
N PHE A 158 27.59 -6.76 5.10
CA PHE A 158 27.64 -7.77 4.05
C PHE A 158 28.37 -9.05 4.49
N GLY A 159 27.64 -10.17 4.54
CA GLY A 159 28.13 -11.47 4.98
C GLY A 159 27.83 -11.82 6.45
N GLU A 160 27.33 -10.88 7.25
CA GLU A 160 27.00 -11.04 8.67
C GLU A 160 25.49 -11.17 8.88
N TRP A 161 24.86 -12.17 8.25
CA TRP A 161 23.39 -12.28 8.20
C TRP A 161 22.74 -12.98 9.41
N GLY A 162 23.53 -13.44 10.37
CA GLY A 162 23.03 -14.26 11.50
C GLY A 162 21.92 -13.58 12.31
N GLY A 163 21.96 -12.25 12.44
CA GLY A 163 20.93 -11.50 13.18
C GLY A 163 19.55 -11.47 12.52
N LEU A 164 19.43 -11.82 11.23
CA LEU A 164 18.16 -11.83 10.49
C LEU A 164 17.49 -13.20 10.46
N ILE A 165 18.13 -14.26 10.97
CA ILE A 165 17.60 -15.63 10.96
C ILE A 165 17.24 -16.07 12.38
N ARG A 166 16.16 -16.85 12.51
CA ARG A 166 15.77 -17.54 13.75
C ARG A 166 16.66 -18.74 14.08
N SER A 167 17.98 -18.54 14.14
CA SER A 167 18.96 -19.59 14.46
C SER A 167 20.22 -19.02 15.11
N ASP A 168 20.72 -19.69 16.15
CA ASP A 168 22.01 -19.37 16.77
C ASP A 168 23.20 -20.03 16.04
N ALA A 169 22.96 -20.73 14.92
CA ALA A 169 24.01 -21.37 14.14
C ALA A 169 24.94 -20.32 13.51
N GLU A 170 26.25 -20.58 13.53
CA GLU A 170 27.21 -19.77 12.77
C GLU A 170 26.89 -19.86 11.27
N LEU A 171 26.81 -18.70 10.62
CA LEU A 171 26.60 -18.63 9.17
C LEU A 171 27.93 -18.39 8.46
N VAL A 172 28.32 -19.33 7.60
CA VAL A 172 29.55 -19.28 6.82
C VAL A 172 29.22 -19.01 5.37
N VAL A 173 29.70 -17.88 4.83
CA VAL A 173 29.54 -17.57 3.40
C VAL A 173 30.34 -18.57 2.56
N GLN A 174 29.64 -19.23 1.65
CA GLN A 174 30.23 -20.16 0.67
C GLN A 174 30.19 -19.52 -0.71
N PRO A 175 31.25 -18.80 -1.12
CA PRO A 175 31.28 -18.16 -2.42
C PRO A 175 31.30 -19.21 -3.53
N ASP A 176 30.47 -19.00 -4.55
CA ASP A 176 30.53 -19.75 -5.79
C ASP A 176 31.21 -18.86 -6.85
N PRO A 177 32.47 -19.13 -7.21
CA PRO A 177 33.20 -18.27 -8.16
C PRO A 177 32.69 -18.39 -9.60
N SER A 178 31.82 -19.37 -9.89
CA SER A 178 31.22 -19.60 -11.20
C SER A 178 29.78 -19.10 -11.31
N ALA A 179 29.22 -18.58 -10.22
CA ALA A 179 27.86 -18.08 -10.18
C ALA A 179 27.77 -16.66 -10.75
N ASP A 180 27.09 -16.45 -11.87
CA ASP A 180 26.62 -15.12 -12.33
C ASP A 180 25.45 -15.37 -13.29
N GLU A 181 24.49 -16.15 -12.81
CA GLU A 181 23.30 -16.50 -13.56
C GLU A 181 22.31 -15.34 -13.45
N THR A 182 22.30 -14.47 -14.46
CA THR A 182 21.37 -13.34 -14.50
C THR A 182 19.99 -13.81 -14.92
N VAL A 183 19.05 -13.78 -13.98
CA VAL A 183 17.63 -14.02 -14.17
C VAL A 183 16.83 -12.96 -13.41
N GLU A 184 15.58 -12.75 -13.79
CA GLU A 184 14.72 -11.82 -13.06
C GLU A 184 14.50 -12.33 -11.63
N PRO A 185 14.71 -11.50 -10.58
CA PRO A 185 14.42 -11.89 -9.22
C PRO A 185 12.95 -12.31 -9.06
N PRO A 186 12.65 -13.43 -8.39
CA PRO A 186 11.28 -13.93 -8.21
C PRO A 186 10.49 -13.19 -7.12
N TRP A 187 11.04 -12.10 -6.57
CA TRP A 187 10.47 -11.32 -5.48
C TRP A 187 10.73 -9.83 -5.68
N ARG A 188 9.95 -9.02 -4.97
CA ARG A 188 10.12 -7.56 -4.86
C ARG A 188 10.04 -7.17 -3.38
N PRO A 189 10.77 -6.12 -2.95
CA PRO A 189 10.58 -5.56 -1.63
C PRO A 189 9.12 -5.11 -1.48
N ALA A 190 8.57 -5.31 -0.28
CA ALA A 190 7.22 -4.86 0.02
C ALA A 190 7.17 -3.33 -0.09
N ALA A 191 6.26 -2.82 -0.91
CA ALA A 191 6.14 -1.38 -1.15
C ALA A 191 4.77 -0.87 -0.70
N PRO A 192 4.69 0.30 -0.04
CA PRO A 192 3.41 0.93 0.26
C PRO A 192 2.58 1.13 -1.01
N LEU A 193 1.26 1.23 -0.86
CA LEU A 193 0.38 1.62 -1.95
C LEU A 193 0.91 2.90 -2.61
N ARG A 194 0.82 2.99 -3.94
CA ARG A 194 1.16 4.19 -4.70
C ARG A 194 -0.09 4.73 -5.39
N PRO A 195 -0.21 6.05 -5.56
CA PRO A 195 -1.33 6.64 -6.28
C PRO A 195 -1.25 6.23 -7.76
N GLU A 196 -2.35 5.72 -8.30
CA GLU A 196 -2.39 5.26 -9.69
C GLU A 196 -3.13 6.27 -10.55
N ARG A 197 -2.38 6.95 -11.43
CA ARG A 197 -2.93 7.77 -12.51
C ARG A 197 -3.95 8.82 -12.03
N LEU A 198 -3.80 9.37 -10.82
CA LEU A 198 -4.74 10.36 -10.26
C LEU A 198 -4.96 11.56 -11.19
N GLY A 199 -3.95 11.98 -11.95
CA GLY A 199 -4.11 13.02 -12.99
C GLY A 199 -5.12 12.66 -14.09
N LEU A 200 -5.25 11.38 -14.45
CA LEU A 200 -6.27 10.89 -15.40
C LEU A 200 -7.64 10.69 -14.73
N VAL A 201 -7.67 10.35 -13.43
CA VAL A 201 -8.92 10.21 -12.67
C VAL A 201 -9.72 11.51 -12.66
N PHE A 202 -9.05 12.67 -12.68
CA PHE A 202 -9.68 14.00 -12.78
C PHE A 202 -9.74 14.55 -14.21
N GLN A 203 -9.80 13.68 -15.22
CA GLN A 203 -10.12 14.07 -16.61
C GLN A 203 -11.52 13.55 -16.99
N PRO A 204 -12.37 14.38 -17.59
CA PRO A 204 -13.69 13.93 -18.01
C PRO A 204 -13.57 12.95 -19.18
N ASP A 205 -14.58 12.10 -19.32
CA ASP A 205 -14.76 11.17 -20.45
C ASP A 205 -13.68 10.08 -20.61
N VAL A 206 -12.79 9.91 -19.63
CA VAL A 206 -11.85 8.79 -19.61
C VAL A 206 -12.62 7.49 -19.38
N ARG A 207 -12.42 6.52 -20.27
CA ARG A 207 -12.96 5.16 -20.16
C ARG A 207 -12.01 4.25 -19.42
N TRP A 208 -12.55 3.43 -18.52
CA TRP A 208 -11.80 2.48 -17.72
C TRP A 208 -12.43 1.10 -17.76
N THR A 209 -11.60 0.06 -17.73
CA THR A 209 -12.01 -1.30 -17.40
C THR A 209 -11.59 -1.61 -15.96
N LEU A 210 -12.56 -1.88 -15.08
CA LEU A 210 -12.33 -2.16 -13.67
C LEU A 210 -11.65 -3.52 -13.49
N ALA A 211 -10.55 -3.59 -12.74
CA ALA A 211 -9.76 -4.81 -12.57
C ALA A 211 -10.51 -5.99 -11.93
N LYS A 212 -11.47 -5.71 -11.05
CA LYS A 212 -12.17 -6.74 -10.27
C LYS A 212 -13.42 -7.30 -10.94
N THR A 213 -14.03 -6.53 -11.84
CA THR A 213 -15.35 -6.88 -12.42
C THR A 213 -15.38 -6.84 -13.94
N ASP A 214 -14.32 -6.38 -14.59
CA ASP A 214 -14.24 -6.11 -16.03
C ASP A 214 -15.31 -5.12 -16.55
N HIS A 215 -16.06 -4.47 -15.66
CA HIS A 215 -17.05 -3.46 -16.05
C HIS A 215 -16.35 -2.25 -16.66
N THR A 216 -16.96 -1.69 -17.70
CA THR A 216 -16.50 -0.43 -18.28
C THR A 216 -17.19 0.74 -17.60
N VAL A 217 -16.40 1.71 -17.16
CA VAL A 217 -16.89 2.95 -16.55
C VAL A 217 -16.30 4.17 -17.24
N VAL A 218 -16.99 5.31 -17.14
CA VAL A 218 -16.57 6.60 -17.70
C VAL A 218 -16.46 7.62 -16.56
N THR A 219 -15.37 8.39 -16.52
CA THR A 219 -15.22 9.49 -15.57
C THR A 219 -16.09 10.69 -15.94
N GLU A 220 -16.82 11.23 -14.96
CA GLU A 220 -17.55 12.50 -14.99
C GLU A 220 -17.05 13.37 -13.84
N LEU A 221 -16.79 14.65 -14.10
CA LEU A 221 -16.37 15.60 -13.06
C LEU A 221 -17.58 16.36 -12.52
N ARG A 222 -17.63 16.56 -11.20
CA ARG A 222 -18.68 17.33 -10.52
C ARG A 222 -18.05 18.37 -9.59
N ASP A 223 -18.63 19.57 -9.58
CA ASP A 223 -18.33 20.57 -8.56
C ASP A 223 -18.88 20.07 -7.21
N GLY A 224 -18.01 19.99 -6.22
CA GLY A 224 -18.32 19.52 -4.87
C GLY A 224 -18.54 20.66 -3.87
N GLY A 225 -18.48 21.92 -4.30
CA GLY A 225 -18.65 23.09 -3.44
C GLY A 225 -17.33 23.62 -2.90
N THR A 226 -17.37 24.27 -1.72
CA THR A 226 -16.21 24.92 -1.13
C THR A 226 -16.11 24.60 0.36
N VAL A 227 -14.91 24.23 0.81
CA VAL A 227 -14.60 24.06 2.23
C VAL A 227 -13.67 25.16 2.71
N ARG A 228 -14.01 25.75 3.85
CA ARG A 228 -13.22 26.72 4.57
C ARG A 228 -12.25 26.02 5.53
N LEU A 229 -10.97 26.35 5.38
CA LEU A 229 -9.90 25.91 6.25
C LEU A 229 -9.30 27.10 7.00
N PRO A 230 -9.86 27.54 8.15
CA PRO A 230 -9.34 28.69 8.90
C PRO A 230 -7.95 28.45 9.51
N SER A 231 -7.58 27.20 9.82
CA SER A 231 -6.24 26.86 10.29
C SER A 231 -5.33 26.40 9.14
N GLY A 232 -5.93 26.00 8.02
CA GLY A 232 -5.22 25.41 6.88
C GLY A 232 -4.82 23.95 7.13
N ARG A 233 -5.34 23.32 8.19
CA ARG A 233 -5.06 21.93 8.57
C ARG A 233 -6.24 21.06 8.17
N LEU A 234 -6.04 20.25 7.13
CA LEU A 234 -7.09 19.38 6.59
C LEU A 234 -7.22 18.09 7.40
N VAL A 235 -8.46 17.70 7.67
CA VAL A 235 -8.86 16.36 8.12
C VAL A 235 -9.76 15.74 7.06
N VAL A 236 -9.59 14.43 6.84
CA VAL A 236 -10.48 13.60 6.01
C VAL A 236 -10.98 12.48 6.89
N ALA A 237 -12.30 12.31 6.97
CA ALA A 237 -12.92 11.33 7.85
C ALA A 237 -14.34 11.00 7.38
N ASP A 238 -14.91 9.94 7.92
CA ASP A 238 -16.35 9.71 7.90
C ASP A 238 -17.05 10.78 8.75
N PRO A 239 -17.95 11.60 8.17
CA PRO A 239 -18.63 12.65 8.92
C PRO A 239 -19.57 12.10 10.02
N ALA A 240 -20.07 10.87 9.91
CA ALA A 240 -20.91 10.27 10.95
C ALA A 240 -20.11 9.82 12.19
N TRP A 241 -18.78 9.76 12.08
CA TRP A 241 -17.86 9.36 13.15
C TRP A 241 -16.79 10.42 13.40
N LEU A 242 -17.13 11.69 13.18
CA LEU A 242 -16.24 12.81 13.44
C LEU A 242 -15.96 12.92 14.95
N SER A 243 -14.70 13.19 15.31
CA SER A 243 -14.28 13.38 16.69
C SER A 243 -13.18 14.44 16.81
N VAL A 244 -13.15 15.19 17.91
CA VAL A 244 -12.02 16.06 18.28
C VAL A 244 -10.68 15.34 18.40
N GLU A 245 -10.68 14.00 18.54
CA GLU A 245 -9.46 13.19 18.61
C GLU A 245 -8.83 12.93 17.24
N LEU A 246 -9.52 13.26 16.14
CA LEU A 246 -8.96 13.12 14.79
C LEU A 246 -7.79 14.09 14.59
N GLU A 247 -6.66 13.56 14.13
CA GLU A 247 -5.49 14.37 13.83
C GLU A 247 -5.54 14.90 12.39
N PRO A 248 -5.28 16.20 12.17
CA PRO A 248 -5.10 16.73 10.83
C PRO A 248 -3.82 16.21 10.18
N PHE A 249 -3.77 16.30 8.86
CA PHE A 249 -2.53 16.04 8.13
C PHE A 249 -1.43 17.04 8.49
N THR A 250 -0.20 16.55 8.47
CA THR A 250 1.03 17.34 8.66
C THR A 250 1.30 18.30 7.50
N ALA A 251 0.82 17.97 6.30
CA ALA A 251 0.81 18.86 5.16
C ALA A 251 -0.31 19.91 5.32
N THR A 252 0.08 21.18 5.45
CA THR A 252 -0.84 22.30 5.70
C THR A 252 -0.85 23.29 4.55
N VAL A 253 -1.97 23.99 4.40
CA VAL A 253 -2.16 25.07 3.42
C VAL A 253 -2.34 26.41 4.13
N ARG A 254 -2.40 27.51 3.38
CA ARG A 254 -2.74 28.80 3.97
C ARG A 254 -4.20 28.79 4.43
N PRO A 255 -4.56 29.53 5.49
CA PRO A 255 -5.96 29.75 5.81
C PRO A 255 -6.75 30.29 4.60
N GLY A 256 -7.91 29.72 4.30
CA GLY A 256 -8.69 30.13 3.12
C GLY A 256 -9.90 29.26 2.82
N ASP A 257 -10.57 29.60 1.72
CA ASP A 257 -11.70 28.86 1.15
C ASP A 257 -11.21 28.11 -0.09
N TYR A 258 -11.45 26.80 -0.14
CA TYR A 258 -10.90 25.89 -1.15
C TYR A 258 -12.01 25.10 -1.85
N GLY A 259 -11.92 25.02 -3.19
CA GLY A 259 -12.89 24.28 -4.00
C GLY A 259 -12.73 22.76 -3.85
N VAL A 260 -13.85 22.05 -3.95
CA VAL A 260 -13.90 20.59 -3.97
C VAL A 260 -14.35 20.13 -5.34
N GLU A 261 -13.65 19.15 -5.92
CA GLU A 261 -14.03 18.52 -7.18
C GLU A 261 -14.18 17.01 -6.97
N LEU A 262 -15.27 16.41 -7.46
CA LEU A 262 -15.47 14.97 -7.45
C LEU A 262 -15.18 14.37 -8.82
N ALA A 263 -14.39 13.30 -8.84
CA ALA A 263 -14.34 12.36 -9.94
C ALA A 263 -15.37 11.25 -9.70
N VAL A 264 -16.41 11.20 -10.52
CA VAL A 264 -17.48 10.22 -10.45
C VAL A 264 -17.35 9.26 -11.62
N VAL A 265 -17.40 7.97 -11.38
CA VAL A 265 -17.46 6.98 -12.46
C VAL A 265 -18.90 6.56 -12.70
N ARG A 266 -19.33 6.62 -13.95
CA ARG A 266 -20.61 6.10 -14.42
C ARG A 266 -20.39 4.78 -15.14
N PHE A 267 -21.14 3.76 -14.75
CA PHE A 267 -21.12 2.47 -15.43
C PHE A 267 -21.75 2.60 -16.83
N VAL A 268 -21.10 2.02 -17.85
CA VAL A 268 -21.58 2.15 -19.24
C VAL A 268 -22.84 1.32 -19.48
N THR A 269 -22.94 0.16 -18.83
CA THR A 269 -24.01 -0.82 -19.02
C THR A 269 -25.11 -0.77 -17.96
N GLU A 270 -24.92 0.02 -16.90
CA GLU A 270 -25.80 0.10 -15.75
C GLU A 270 -26.05 1.56 -15.40
N GLU A 271 -27.26 1.91 -14.95
CA GLU A 271 -27.55 3.23 -14.42
C GLU A 271 -27.03 3.36 -12.98
N HIS A 272 -25.71 3.17 -12.83
CA HIS A 272 -25.01 3.17 -11.55
C HIS A 272 -23.84 4.14 -11.60
N ARG A 273 -23.60 4.83 -10.49
CA ARG A 273 -22.50 5.80 -10.32
C ARG A 273 -21.78 5.55 -9.01
N ARG A 274 -20.48 5.86 -8.97
CA ARG A 274 -19.67 5.85 -7.75
C ARG A 274 -18.71 7.03 -7.73
N VAL A 275 -18.48 7.61 -6.56
CA VAL A 275 -17.39 8.58 -6.38
C VAL A 275 -16.07 7.80 -6.41
N ALA A 276 -15.23 8.05 -7.40
CA ALA A 276 -13.91 7.43 -7.48
C ALA A 276 -12.88 8.16 -6.62
N ALA A 277 -12.93 9.50 -6.59
CA ALA A 277 -12.08 10.32 -5.76
C ALA A 277 -12.70 11.70 -5.52
N ALA A 278 -12.31 12.35 -4.42
CA ALA A 278 -12.60 13.76 -4.15
C ALA A 278 -11.29 14.54 -4.04
N LYS A 279 -11.23 15.72 -4.63
CA LYS A 279 -10.04 16.58 -4.65
C LYS A 279 -10.32 17.92 -4.01
N LEU A 280 -9.55 18.26 -2.99
CA LEU A 280 -9.43 19.62 -2.48
C LEU A 280 -8.45 20.40 -3.37
N VAL A 281 -8.93 21.42 -4.07
CA VAL A 281 -8.14 22.21 -5.02
C VAL A 281 -7.46 23.38 -4.30
N VAL A 282 -6.12 23.36 -4.21
CA VAL A 282 -5.30 24.40 -3.55
C VAL A 282 -4.67 25.33 -4.57
N SER A 283 -4.19 24.78 -5.69
CA SER A 283 -3.65 25.50 -6.83
C SER A 283 -4.15 24.89 -8.14
N THR A 284 -4.13 25.69 -9.21
CA THR A 284 -4.41 25.23 -10.58
C THR A 284 -3.15 24.79 -11.32
N GLU A 285 -1.98 24.90 -10.69
CA GLU A 285 -0.72 24.44 -11.25
C GLU A 285 -0.70 22.91 -11.39
N PRO A 286 -0.05 22.37 -12.44
CA PRO A 286 0.05 20.93 -12.63
C PRO A 286 0.78 20.22 -11.48
N VAL A 287 0.26 19.06 -11.09
CA VAL A 287 0.93 18.17 -10.13
C VAL A 287 2.13 17.50 -10.80
N ALA A 288 3.31 17.65 -10.21
CA ALA A 288 4.56 17.04 -10.64
C ALA A 288 4.89 15.75 -9.87
N SER A 289 4.46 15.64 -8.60
CA SER A 289 4.68 14.46 -7.77
C SER A 289 3.55 14.23 -6.77
N TRP A 290 3.46 13.00 -6.27
CA TRP A 290 2.49 12.59 -5.27
C TRP A 290 3.16 11.95 -4.07
N GLU A 291 2.60 12.19 -2.90
CA GLU A 291 3.00 11.55 -1.65
C GLU A 291 1.75 11.25 -0.79
N PRO A 292 1.80 10.29 0.14
CA PRO A 292 0.69 10.09 1.07
C PRO A 292 0.50 11.31 1.97
N ALA A 293 -0.75 11.66 2.26
CA ALA A 293 -1.08 12.62 3.32
C ALA A 293 -0.99 11.89 4.67
N LEU A 294 -0.14 12.39 5.57
CA LEU A 294 0.21 11.74 6.83
C LEU A 294 -0.22 12.58 8.03
N THR A 295 -0.67 11.92 9.10
CA THR A 295 -0.83 12.54 10.42
C THR A 295 0.49 12.45 11.22
N ALA A 296 0.52 13.05 12.42
CA ALA A 296 1.72 13.05 13.24
C ALA A 296 2.12 11.61 13.62
N GLY A 297 3.41 11.29 13.49
CA GLY A 297 3.94 9.97 13.85
C GLY A 297 3.75 8.86 12.79
N GLN A 298 2.98 9.10 11.73
CA GLN A 298 2.90 8.15 10.62
C GLN A 298 4.18 8.16 9.78
N ASN A 299 4.72 6.97 9.51
CA ASN A 299 5.91 6.77 8.69
C ASN A 299 5.64 5.74 7.59
N PRO A 300 5.62 6.12 6.30
CA PRO A 300 5.34 5.20 5.19
C PRO A 300 6.29 4.02 5.07
N VAL A 301 7.52 4.12 5.60
CA VAL A 301 8.49 3.00 5.62
C VAL A 301 7.93 1.81 6.41
N LEU A 302 7.04 2.05 7.38
CA LEU A 302 6.39 1.02 8.18
C LEU A 302 5.25 0.30 7.45
N LEU A 303 4.91 0.69 6.22
CA LEU A 303 3.85 0.04 5.47
C LEU A 303 4.38 -1.21 4.75
N GLY A 304 3.58 -2.27 4.80
CA GLY A 304 3.78 -3.48 4.02
C GLY A 304 3.35 -3.30 2.56
N ASP A 305 3.38 -4.41 1.83
CA ASP A 305 3.06 -4.41 0.40
C ASP A 305 1.60 -3.99 0.15
N GLY A 306 1.40 -2.97 -0.68
CA GLY A 306 0.08 -2.39 -0.98
C GLY A 306 -0.63 -1.74 0.21
N ALA A 307 0.02 -1.66 1.38
CA ALA A 307 -0.58 -1.04 2.56
C ALA A 307 -0.49 0.49 2.50
N PHE A 308 -1.41 1.17 3.19
CA PHE A 308 -1.48 2.62 3.27
C PHE A 308 -2.01 3.07 4.63
N PHE A 309 -1.70 4.32 4.99
CA PHE A 309 -2.46 5.03 6.01
C PHE A 309 -3.69 5.66 5.36
N GLY A 310 -4.85 5.51 6.00
CA GLY A 310 -6.11 5.98 5.45
C GLY A 310 -7.11 6.36 6.52
N PHE A 311 -8.16 7.04 6.11
CA PHE A 311 -9.30 7.34 6.96
C PHE A 311 -10.33 6.23 6.84
N GLY A 312 -10.96 5.87 7.96
CA GLY A 312 -12.03 4.88 8.01
C GLY A 312 -13.36 5.46 7.52
N VAL A 313 -14.18 4.61 6.92
CA VAL A 313 -15.56 4.89 6.52
C VAL A 313 -16.45 3.74 6.96
N ASP A 314 -17.53 4.07 7.66
CA ASP A 314 -18.52 3.14 8.21
C ASP A 314 -19.96 3.53 7.84
N ALA A 315 -20.21 4.79 7.46
CA ALA A 315 -21.52 5.30 7.05
C ALA A 315 -21.63 5.43 5.51
N GLY A 316 -20.63 4.95 4.78
CA GLY A 316 -20.56 5.05 3.33
C GLY A 316 -20.28 6.46 2.81
N THR A 317 -19.87 7.40 3.66
CA THR A 317 -19.53 8.79 3.26
C THR A 317 -18.18 9.22 3.85
N ALA A 318 -17.62 10.27 3.26
CA ALA A 318 -16.37 10.88 3.67
C ALA A 318 -16.50 12.40 3.57
N CYS A 319 -15.66 13.15 4.27
CA CYS A 319 -15.72 14.61 4.27
C CYS A 319 -14.36 15.29 4.29
N PHE A 320 -14.34 16.55 3.87
CA PHE A 320 -13.25 17.49 4.11
C PHE A 320 -13.68 18.50 5.18
N VAL A 321 -12.83 18.69 6.18
CA VAL A 321 -13.06 19.61 7.30
C VAL A 321 -11.73 20.13 7.86
N ASP A 322 -11.75 21.31 8.47
CA ASP A 322 -10.57 21.87 9.14
C ASP A 322 -10.40 21.30 10.56
N GLY A 323 -9.16 21.04 10.96
CA GLY A 323 -8.83 20.52 12.29
C GLY A 323 -9.32 21.40 13.45
N ASP A 324 -9.37 22.72 13.28
CA ASP A 324 -9.77 23.65 14.37
C ASP A 324 -11.28 23.69 14.60
N VAL A 325 -12.08 23.15 13.68
CA VAL A 325 -13.54 23.18 13.77
C VAL A 325 -14.15 21.81 14.06
N LEU A 326 -13.33 20.78 14.29
CA LEU A 326 -13.79 19.41 14.52
C LEU A 326 -14.85 19.30 15.62
N GLY A 327 -14.59 19.87 16.80
CA GLY A 327 -15.53 19.77 17.92
C GLY A 327 -16.84 20.53 17.70
N GLU A 328 -16.80 21.59 16.91
CA GLU A 328 -18.02 22.31 16.51
C GLU A 328 -18.83 21.50 15.50
N MET A 329 -18.17 20.90 14.51
CA MET A 329 -18.81 20.05 13.49
C MET A 329 -19.31 18.73 14.07
N GLU A 330 -18.58 18.10 14.98
CA GLU A 330 -18.99 16.90 15.72
C GLU A 330 -20.33 17.15 16.42
N ARG A 331 -20.43 18.24 17.20
CA ARG A 331 -21.69 18.63 17.87
C ARG A 331 -22.85 18.89 16.90
N ILE A 332 -22.58 19.51 15.74
CA ILE A 332 -23.63 19.73 14.72
C ILE A 332 -24.11 18.40 14.14
N LEU A 333 -23.19 17.50 13.82
CA LEU A 333 -23.48 16.22 13.19
C LEU A 333 -24.08 15.21 14.16
N GLU A 334 -23.82 15.30 15.46
CA GLU A 334 -24.55 14.52 16.48
C GLU A 334 -26.07 14.74 16.41
N GLU A 335 -26.50 15.95 16.05
CA GLU A 335 -27.92 16.32 15.94
C GLU A 335 -28.51 16.10 14.54
N SER A 336 -27.67 15.91 13.51
CA SER A 336 -28.07 15.93 12.09
C SER A 336 -27.33 14.91 11.21
N CYS A 337 -26.86 13.80 11.80
CA CYS A 337 -26.01 12.83 11.11
C CYS A 337 -26.69 12.22 9.86
N GLU A 338 -28.02 12.12 9.85
CA GLU A 338 -28.78 11.62 8.70
C GLU A 338 -28.60 12.47 7.43
N THR A 339 -28.17 13.73 7.58
CA THR A 339 -27.93 14.64 6.45
C THR A 339 -26.65 14.31 5.69
N VAL A 340 -25.71 13.61 6.33
CA VAL A 340 -24.39 13.27 5.76
C VAL A 340 -24.25 11.77 5.47
N VAL A 341 -25.35 11.02 5.51
CA VAL A 341 -25.41 9.58 5.21
C VAL A 341 -26.20 9.36 3.93
N GLY A 342 -25.79 8.37 3.11
CA GLY A 342 -26.52 8.00 1.89
C GLY A 342 -26.47 9.04 0.78
N ILE A 343 -25.42 9.88 0.77
CA ILE A 343 -25.20 10.90 -0.27
C ILE A 343 -25.07 10.23 -1.65
N PRO A 344 -25.93 10.55 -2.63
CA PRO A 344 -25.84 9.98 -3.97
C PRO A 344 -24.50 10.26 -4.65
N ALA A 345 -24.05 9.33 -5.50
CA ALA A 345 -22.81 9.50 -6.22
C ALA A 345 -22.87 10.70 -7.18
N GLY A 346 -21.97 11.67 -6.95
CA GLY A 346 -21.88 12.92 -7.71
C GLY A 346 -22.60 14.11 -7.10
N GLU A 347 -23.15 13.94 -5.90
CA GLU A 347 -23.63 15.02 -5.05
C GLU A 347 -22.71 15.20 -3.85
N THR A 348 -22.76 16.39 -3.24
CA THR A 348 -22.12 16.72 -1.97
C THR A 348 -23.10 17.37 -1.02
N VAL A 349 -22.81 17.30 0.27
CA VAL A 349 -23.53 18.02 1.31
C VAL A 349 -22.55 18.99 1.97
N GLU A 350 -22.81 20.28 1.85
CA GLU A 350 -22.11 21.33 2.59
C GLU A 350 -22.84 21.59 3.91
N VAL A 351 -22.17 21.32 5.02
CA VAL A 351 -22.60 21.72 6.35
C VAL A 351 -21.88 23.01 6.70
N ARG A 352 -22.63 24.04 7.09
CA ARG A 352 -22.08 25.35 7.44
C ARG A 352 -22.67 25.82 8.76
N GLU A 353 -21.78 26.20 9.68
CA GLU A 353 -22.18 26.86 10.91
C GLU A 353 -22.29 28.38 10.65
N PRO A 354 -23.45 29.01 10.89
CA PRO A 354 -23.69 30.41 10.50
C PRO A 354 -22.90 31.48 11.28
N GLU A 355 -22.56 31.23 12.55
CA GLU A 355 -21.93 32.20 13.45
C GLU A 355 -20.41 32.25 13.31
N SER A 356 -19.75 31.09 13.41
CA SER A 356 -18.32 30.89 13.21
C SER A 356 -17.93 30.89 11.73
N GLY A 357 -18.87 30.51 10.85
CA GLY A 357 -18.62 30.31 9.43
C GLY A 357 -17.82 29.04 9.14
N ALA A 358 -17.69 28.13 10.10
CA ALA A 358 -17.07 26.82 9.90
C ALA A 358 -17.84 26.00 8.87
N THR A 359 -17.13 25.17 8.10
CA THR A 359 -17.75 24.35 7.05
C THR A 359 -17.18 22.94 7.00
N LEU A 360 -18.00 22.01 6.53
CA LEU A 360 -17.62 20.65 6.18
C LEU A 360 -18.28 20.30 4.84
N VAL A 361 -17.56 19.62 3.96
CA VAL A 361 -18.09 19.11 2.69
C VAL A 361 -18.06 17.60 2.69
N ALA A 362 -19.23 16.95 2.70
CA ALA A 362 -19.39 15.50 2.68
C ALA A 362 -19.73 14.97 1.28
N PHE A 363 -19.27 13.76 0.97
CA PHE A 363 -19.45 13.05 -0.30
C PHE A 363 -19.51 11.53 -0.09
N GLY A 364 -20.02 10.78 -1.07
CA GLY A 364 -20.07 9.30 -1.01
C GLY A 364 -18.70 8.62 -1.13
N SER A 365 -18.52 7.46 -0.51
CA SER A 365 -17.23 6.74 -0.38
C SER A 365 -16.99 5.61 -1.39
N GLY A 366 -17.30 5.81 -2.67
CA GLY A 366 -17.02 4.81 -3.71
C GLY A 366 -17.71 3.45 -3.49
N TRP A 367 -17.00 2.46 -2.96
CA TRP A 367 -17.54 1.12 -2.67
C TRP A 367 -18.28 1.02 -1.31
N GLY A 368 -18.19 2.05 -0.46
CA GLY A 368 -18.83 2.07 0.86
C GLY A 368 -17.81 1.90 1.97
N ASP A 369 -18.15 1.09 2.98
CA ASP A 369 -17.34 0.90 4.18
C ASP A 369 -15.92 0.40 3.85
N GLY A 370 -14.94 0.90 4.59
CA GLY A 370 -13.53 0.55 4.38
C GLY A 370 -12.56 1.59 4.91
N ALA A 371 -11.32 1.53 4.42
CA ALA A 371 -10.31 2.54 4.67
C ALA A 371 -9.75 3.04 3.34
N TYR A 372 -9.52 4.34 3.24
CA TYR A 372 -9.15 4.99 1.97
C TYR A 372 -7.95 5.93 2.16
N PRO A 373 -6.96 5.91 1.25
CA PRO A 373 -5.81 6.80 1.35
C PRO A 373 -6.19 8.23 0.94
N THR A 374 -5.42 9.19 1.44
CA THR A 374 -5.39 10.54 0.90
C THR A 374 -3.99 10.84 0.37
N TRP A 375 -3.92 11.49 -0.79
CA TRP A 375 -2.68 11.83 -1.47
C TRP A 375 -2.49 13.35 -1.54
N VAL A 376 -1.28 13.83 -1.30
CA VAL A 376 -0.87 15.22 -1.54
C VAL A 376 -0.25 15.31 -2.92
N GLY A 377 -0.81 16.15 -3.79
CA GLY A 377 -0.23 16.49 -5.08
C GLY A 377 0.65 17.73 -4.93
N ARG A 378 1.92 17.65 -5.32
CA ARG A 378 2.88 18.76 -5.27
C ARG A 378 3.16 19.33 -6.65
N THR A 379 3.32 20.65 -6.75
CA THR A 379 3.78 21.32 -7.98
C THR A 379 5.27 21.03 -8.24
N ALA A 380 5.78 21.46 -9.39
CA ALA A 380 7.21 21.36 -9.70
C ALA A 380 8.11 22.10 -8.70
N ASP A 381 7.59 23.15 -8.07
CA ASP A 381 8.29 23.94 -7.04
C ASP A 381 8.15 23.33 -5.63
N GLY A 382 7.39 22.24 -5.48
CA GLY A 382 7.19 21.52 -4.22
C GLY A 382 6.01 22.02 -3.38
N ASP A 383 5.31 23.08 -3.81
CA ASP A 383 4.11 23.60 -3.17
C ASP A 383 2.93 22.62 -3.31
N ILE A 384 1.95 22.69 -2.39
CA ILE A 384 0.76 21.83 -2.44
C ILE A 384 -0.19 22.35 -3.52
N ALA A 385 -0.49 21.51 -4.51
CA ALA A 385 -1.49 21.77 -5.54
C ALA A 385 -2.88 21.25 -5.15
N CYS A 386 -2.96 20.10 -4.48
CA CYS A 386 -4.21 19.51 -4.04
C CYS A 386 -4.03 18.41 -3.00
N PHE A 387 -5.15 18.06 -2.34
CA PHE A 387 -5.30 16.79 -1.63
C PHE A 387 -6.34 15.94 -2.36
N VAL A 388 -6.12 14.64 -2.47
CA VAL A 388 -7.04 13.70 -3.13
C VAL A 388 -7.38 12.57 -2.18
N ALA A 389 -8.63 12.51 -1.72
CA ALA A 389 -9.18 11.32 -1.08
C ALA A 389 -9.56 10.32 -2.18
N ASP A 390 -8.87 9.20 -2.22
CA ASP A 390 -9.00 8.18 -3.28
C ASP A 390 -9.84 7.00 -2.76
N MET A 391 -11.03 6.80 -3.33
CA MET A 391 -11.95 5.74 -2.92
C MET A 391 -11.55 4.37 -3.48
N LEU A 392 -10.37 4.27 -4.12
CA LEU A 392 -9.80 3.06 -4.71
C LEU A 392 -10.72 2.37 -5.73
N VAL A 393 -11.71 3.09 -6.27
CA VAL A 393 -12.67 2.55 -7.24
C VAL A 393 -11.97 2.20 -8.55
N LEU A 394 -10.97 3.00 -8.94
CA LEU A 394 -10.18 2.83 -10.16
C LEU A 394 -8.82 2.17 -9.90
N HIS A 395 -8.56 1.68 -8.69
CA HIS A 395 -7.30 0.99 -8.39
C HIS A 395 -7.16 -0.30 -9.21
N GLY A 396 -6.04 -0.45 -9.90
CA GLY A 396 -5.77 -1.52 -10.87
C GLY A 396 -6.52 -1.38 -12.20
N ALA A 397 -7.41 -0.39 -12.36
CA ALA A 397 -8.20 -0.24 -13.57
C ALA A 397 -7.33 0.17 -14.76
N THR A 398 -7.69 -0.31 -15.94
CA THR A 398 -6.98 0.05 -17.18
C THR A 398 -7.75 1.13 -17.92
N ALA A 399 -7.09 2.25 -18.20
CA ALA A 399 -7.64 3.28 -19.07
C ALA A 399 -7.68 2.75 -20.51
N VAL A 400 -8.87 2.74 -21.10
CA VAL A 400 -9.09 2.34 -22.50
C VAL A 400 -8.76 3.56 -23.36
N GLN A 401 -7.71 3.46 -24.18
CA GLN A 401 -7.50 4.43 -25.25
C GLN A 401 -8.50 4.07 -26.36
N ASP A 402 -9.41 4.98 -26.68
CA ASP A 402 -10.25 4.82 -27.86
C ASP A 402 -9.32 4.71 -29.09
N GLU A 403 -9.27 3.53 -29.72
CA GLU A 403 -8.79 3.44 -31.09
C GLU A 403 -9.66 4.39 -31.90
N HIS A 404 -9.06 5.45 -32.45
CA HIS A 404 -9.77 6.46 -33.24
C HIS A 404 -10.62 5.76 -34.34
N GLU A 405 -11.93 5.76 -34.16
CA GLU A 405 -12.89 5.75 -35.27
C GLU A 405 -12.79 7.10 -36.00
N ASP A 406 -11.74 7.28 -36.81
CA ASP A 406 -11.79 8.25 -37.91
C ASP A 406 -10.70 7.97 -38.96
N GLN A 407 -11.03 7.11 -39.93
CA GLN A 407 -10.58 7.34 -41.30
C GLN A 407 -11.81 7.48 -42.20
N PRO A 408 -12.05 8.66 -42.80
CA PRO A 408 -13.06 8.76 -43.84
C PRO A 408 -12.62 7.88 -45.02
N ARG A 409 -13.49 6.96 -45.44
CA ARG A 409 -13.34 6.22 -46.69
C ARG A 409 -13.24 7.24 -47.83
N SER A 410 -12.02 7.55 -48.24
CA SER A 410 -11.75 8.40 -49.39
C SER A 410 -12.46 7.83 -50.62
N ALA A 411 -13.20 8.72 -51.29
CA ALA A 411 -13.93 8.42 -52.50
C ALA A 411 -12.98 7.86 -53.57
N ARG A 412 -13.34 6.70 -54.15
CA ARG A 412 -12.70 6.20 -55.36
C ARG A 412 -12.99 7.17 -56.51
N VAL A 413 -11.99 7.95 -56.89
CA VAL A 413 -11.93 8.64 -58.18
C VAL A 413 -11.81 7.56 -59.26
N PHE A 414 -12.84 7.41 -60.09
CA PHE A 414 -12.75 6.69 -61.34
C PHE A 414 -11.85 7.48 -62.30
N GLN A 415 -10.69 6.93 -62.65
CA GLN A 415 -9.99 7.31 -63.88
C GLN A 415 -10.26 6.25 -64.95
N ASN A 416 -11.02 6.69 -65.97
CA ASN A 416 -11.10 6.05 -67.26
C ASN A 416 -9.72 5.98 -67.89
N ILE A 417 -9.33 4.79 -68.37
CA ILE A 417 -8.35 4.67 -69.45
C ILE A 417 -8.99 3.80 -70.53
N SER A 418 -9.34 4.45 -71.63
CA SER A 418 -9.59 3.80 -72.92
C SER A 418 -8.27 3.55 -73.62
N SER A 419 -8.05 2.32 -74.05
CA SER A 419 -7.33 1.95 -75.28
C SER A 419 -7.88 0.61 -75.74
#